data_AF-A0AA39CHS3-F1
#
_entry.id   AF-A0AA39CHS3-F1
#
_cell.length_a   1.000
_cell.length_b   1.000
_cell.length_c   1.000
_cell.angle_alpha   90.00
_cell.angle_beta   90.00
_cell.angle_gamma   90.00
#
_symmetry.space_group_name_H-M   'P 1'
#
loop_
_entity.id
_entity.type
_entity.pdbx_description
1 polymer ?
#
loop_
_entity_poly.entity_id
_entity_poly.type
_entity_poly.pdbx_seq_one_letter_code
_entity_poly.pdbx_strand_id
1 'polypeptide(L)'
;MLYPSSRTDLIVSLGTGTIPDADVAEGAHTARPRKAPFRIQDLIWEKSRDKQVRQAFAHHPEYHRLDHEMDRDYALDDVSQMPKLLDRVEADDSLTEPIDRVARCAFASLFHFELSGMPFRRNGKYLGVGFILCSIPRVDPAFKSLFTRLAAERAQLYVNGQPISCTWNNGRHRDKNGNFCRRIQYETGEQISITLCMSGTSAPGSHISGLPSAIVVLASAQGLNAYFGTSDHRKRKRIADDDVRTPKKKCLIGGFQA
;
A
#
# COMPACT_ATOMS: atom_id res chain seq x y z
N MET A 1 -2.95 10.08 14.87
CA MET A 1 -2.56 10.10 13.45
C MET A 1 -1.11 9.65 13.39
N LEU A 2 -0.86 8.40 13.02
CA LEU A 2 0.45 7.83 12.64
C LEU A 2 0.21 6.37 12.22
N TYR A 3 -0.31 6.19 11.01
CA TYR A 3 0.05 5.06 10.16
C TYR A 3 0.69 5.73 8.93
N PRO A 4 1.97 5.46 8.71
CA PRO A 4 2.28 4.39 7.79
C PRO A 4 2.63 3.13 8.57
N SER A 5 2.11 1.99 8.12
CA SER A 5 2.73 0.73 8.48
C SER A 5 4.21 0.81 8.10
N SER A 6 5.10 0.15 8.85
CA SER A 6 6.51 -0.03 8.47
C SER A 6 6.71 -0.74 7.13
N ARG A 7 5.62 -1.23 6.52
CA ARG A 7 5.58 -1.86 5.21
C ARG A 7 5.55 -0.79 4.11
N THR A 8 6.43 -0.93 3.14
CA THR A 8 6.51 -0.05 1.98
C THR A 8 5.45 -0.45 0.97
N ASP A 9 4.55 0.44 0.59
CA ASP A 9 3.43 0.09 -0.31
C ASP A 9 3.82 0.09 -1.79
N LEU A 10 4.89 0.80 -2.16
CA LEU A 10 5.36 0.92 -3.53
C LEU A 10 6.86 1.24 -3.57
N ILE A 11 7.62 0.45 -4.31
CA ILE A 11 9.03 0.71 -4.63
C ILE A 11 9.14 0.83 -6.16
N VAL A 12 9.49 2.01 -6.64
CA VAL A 12 9.75 2.24 -8.07
C VAL A 12 11.24 2.48 -8.28
N SER A 13 11.83 1.66 -9.13
CA SER A 13 13.22 1.82 -9.60
C SER A 13 13.18 2.32 -11.04
N LEU A 14 13.82 3.46 -11.29
CA LEU A 14 13.90 4.07 -12.62
C LEU A 14 15.28 3.80 -13.23
N GLY A 15 15.29 3.32 -14.46
CA GLY A 15 16.48 3.05 -15.23
C GLY A 15 16.79 4.13 -16.24
N THR A 16 18.07 4.25 -16.55
CA THR A 16 18.58 5.16 -17.58
C THR A 16 18.69 4.47 -18.94
N GLY A 17 18.22 3.24 -19.06
CA GLY A 17 18.23 2.46 -20.27
C GLY A 17 19.20 1.27 -20.23
N THR A 18 18.85 0.24 -21.00
CA THR A 18 19.66 -0.98 -21.18
C THR A 18 19.88 -1.28 -22.65
N ILE A 19 21.08 -1.73 -23.00
CA ILE A 19 21.42 -2.20 -24.35
C ILE A 19 21.22 -3.72 -24.39
N PRO A 20 20.55 -4.29 -25.42
CA PRO A 20 20.38 -5.73 -25.56
C PRO A 20 21.71 -6.45 -25.67
N ASP A 21 21.84 -7.62 -25.03
CA ASP A 21 23.08 -8.42 -25.08
C ASP A 21 23.47 -8.86 -26.51
N ALA A 22 22.52 -8.91 -27.44
CA ALA A 22 22.78 -9.24 -28.85
C ALA A 22 23.64 -8.18 -29.56
N ASP A 23 23.42 -6.90 -29.26
CA ASP A 23 24.12 -5.77 -29.90
C ASP A 23 25.49 -5.48 -29.25
N VAL A 24 25.67 -5.92 -28.00
CA VAL A 24 26.97 -5.86 -27.30
C VAL A 24 28.00 -6.75 -27.98
N ALA A 25 27.57 -7.86 -28.61
CA ALA A 25 28.45 -8.77 -29.33
C ALA A 25 28.93 -8.21 -30.68
N GLU A 26 28.10 -7.43 -31.38
CA GLU A 26 28.45 -6.83 -32.69
C GLU A 26 29.22 -5.51 -32.57
N GLY A 27 29.04 -4.75 -31.47
CA GLY A 27 29.71 -3.47 -31.23
C GLY A 27 31.10 -3.54 -30.59
N ALA A 28 31.59 -4.73 -30.20
CA ALA A 28 32.83 -4.90 -29.43
C ALA A 28 34.15 -4.71 -30.22
N HIS A 29 34.08 -4.15 -31.43
CA HIS A 29 35.25 -3.78 -32.21
C HIS A 29 35.35 -2.25 -32.30
N THR A 30 36.31 -1.68 -31.55
CA THR A 30 37.00 -0.37 -31.76
C THR A 30 36.89 0.73 -30.68
N ALA A 31 36.46 0.45 -29.44
CA ALA A 31 36.66 1.42 -28.35
C ALA A 31 38.05 1.22 -27.68
N ARG A 32 39.06 2.02 -28.04
CA ARG A 32 40.33 2.09 -27.29
C ARG A 32 40.03 2.63 -25.88
N PRO A 33 40.46 1.95 -24.79
CA PRO A 33 40.18 2.40 -23.44
C PRO A 33 40.91 3.73 -23.18
N ARG A 34 40.16 4.83 -23.11
CA ARG A 34 40.68 6.10 -22.62
C ARG A 34 40.81 6.02 -21.09
N LYS A 35 42.06 6.19 -20.64
CA LYS A 35 42.56 6.23 -19.27
C LYS A 35 41.56 6.78 -18.24
N ALA A 36 40.90 5.90 -17.48
CA ALA A 36 40.37 6.17 -16.14
C ALA A 36 39.97 4.85 -15.44
N PRO A 37 40.90 4.12 -14.82
CA PRO A 37 40.60 2.84 -14.17
C PRO A 37 39.53 2.94 -13.07
N PHE A 38 39.41 4.10 -12.42
CA PHE A 38 38.40 4.37 -11.39
C PHE A 38 36.97 4.38 -11.94
N ARG A 39 36.75 4.96 -13.13
CA ARG A 39 35.40 5.03 -13.74
C ARG A 39 34.85 3.65 -14.12
N ILE A 40 35.73 2.75 -14.57
CA ILE A 40 35.33 1.37 -14.91
C ILE A 40 34.95 0.60 -13.64
N GLN A 41 35.67 0.82 -12.53
CA GLN A 41 35.33 0.22 -11.24
C GLN A 41 34.00 0.75 -10.70
N ASP A 42 33.75 2.05 -10.81
CA ASP A 42 32.48 2.67 -10.38
C ASP A 42 31.31 2.15 -11.21
N LEU A 43 31.45 2.05 -12.54
CA LEU A 43 30.43 1.48 -13.43
C LEU A 43 30.16 -0.01 -13.16
N ILE A 44 31.21 -0.80 -12.94
CA ILE A 44 31.07 -2.22 -12.58
C ILE A 44 30.40 -2.35 -11.20
N TRP A 45 30.75 -1.47 -10.25
CA TRP A 45 30.17 -1.45 -8.91
C TRP A 45 28.70 -1.05 -8.94
N GLU A 46 28.33 -0.03 -9.68
CA GLU A 46 26.94 0.40 -9.88
C GLU A 46 26.11 -0.66 -10.59
N LYS A 47 26.64 -1.29 -11.65
CA LYS A 47 25.98 -2.40 -12.35
C LYS A 47 25.84 -3.64 -11.46
N SER A 48 26.83 -3.91 -10.60
CA SER A 48 26.76 -4.98 -9.60
C SER A 48 25.72 -4.68 -8.52
N ARG A 49 25.60 -3.42 -8.07
CA ARG A 49 24.54 -2.98 -7.15
C ARG A 49 23.16 -3.06 -7.78
N ASP A 50 22.98 -2.63 -9.03
CA ASP A 50 21.69 -2.77 -9.74
C ASP A 50 21.31 -4.25 -9.86
N LYS A 51 22.24 -5.13 -10.21
CA LYS A 51 22.00 -6.59 -10.23
C LYS A 51 21.62 -7.13 -8.85
N GLN A 52 22.31 -6.69 -7.79
CA GLN A 52 22.01 -7.09 -6.42
C GLN A 52 20.65 -6.58 -5.95
N VAL A 53 20.29 -5.33 -6.28
CA VAL A 53 18.97 -4.74 -6.00
C VAL A 53 17.89 -5.50 -6.76
N ARG A 54 18.09 -5.73 -8.07
CA ARG A 54 17.17 -6.55 -8.88
C ARG A 54 17.00 -7.94 -8.29
N GLN A 55 18.06 -8.60 -7.81
CA GLN A 55 17.98 -9.91 -7.18
C GLN A 55 17.28 -9.86 -5.81
N ALA A 56 17.61 -8.87 -4.97
CA ALA A 56 17.02 -8.71 -3.65
C ALA A 56 15.51 -8.41 -3.72
N PHE A 57 15.08 -7.68 -4.75
CA PHE A 57 13.68 -7.29 -4.94
C PHE A 57 12.97 -8.05 -6.08
N ALA A 58 13.61 -9.05 -6.71
CA ALA A 58 13.06 -9.82 -7.83
C ALA A 58 11.69 -10.44 -7.51
N HIS A 59 11.51 -10.82 -6.25
CA HIS A 59 10.29 -11.44 -5.74
C HIS A 59 9.49 -10.52 -4.83
N HIS A 60 9.87 -9.25 -4.73
CA HIS A 60 9.15 -8.29 -3.90
C HIS A 60 7.92 -7.80 -4.66
N PRO A 61 6.69 -8.10 -4.19
CA PRO A 61 5.46 -7.84 -4.95
C PRO A 61 5.19 -6.34 -5.16
N GLU A 62 5.80 -5.48 -4.34
CA GLU A 62 5.68 -4.02 -4.38
C GLU A 62 6.83 -3.35 -5.17
N TYR A 63 7.76 -4.13 -5.76
CA TYR A 63 8.88 -3.60 -6.54
C TYR A 63 8.57 -3.56 -8.03
N HIS A 64 8.74 -2.38 -8.62
CA HIS A 64 8.53 -2.14 -10.04
C HIS A 64 9.77 -1.47 -10.64
N ARG A 65 10.34 -2.08 -11.68
CA ARG A 65 11.44 -1.50 -12.46
C ARG A 65 10.87 -0.94 -13.76
N LEU A 66 11.05 0.36 -13.97
CA LEU A 66 10.81 1.01 -15.25
C LEU A 66 12.17 1.26 -15.88
N ASP A 67 12.42 0.64 -17.02
CA ASP A 67 13.66 0.74 -17.78
C ASP A 67 13.29 0.65 -19.26
N HIS A 68 14.11 1.23 -20.13
CA HIS A 68 13.83 1.28 -21.57
C HIS A 68 15.01 0.73 -22.36
N GLU A 69 14.76 0.25 -23.57
CA GLU A 69 15.80 -0.31 -24.42
C GLU A 69 16.49 0.77 -25.26
N MET A 70 17.82 0.80 -25.19
CA MET A 70 18.66 1.75 -25.92
C MET A 70 19.27 1.09 -27.16
N ASP A 71 19.38 1.85 -28.26
CA ASP A 71 20.05 1.39 -29.49
C ASP A 71 21.56 1.30 -29.35
N ARG A 72 22.13 2.06 -28.42
CA ARG A 72 23.57 2.18 -28.22
C ARG A 72 23.87 2.82 -26.88
N ASP A 73 25.14 2.80 -26.52
CA ASP A 73 25.65 3.53 -25.38
C ASP A 73 25.84 5.01 -25.74
N TYR A 74 25.20 5.89 -24.97
CA TYR A 74 25.34 7.34 -25.12
C TYR A 74 26.25 7.86 -24.01
N ALA A 75 27.16 8.77 -24.34
CA ALA A 75 28.00 9.40 -23.32
C ALA A 75 27.11 10.19 -22.34
N LEU A 76 27.34 10.01 -21.03
CA LEU A 76 26.53 10.62 -19.97
C LEU A 76 26.55 12.16 -19.99
N ASP A 77 27.59 12.76 -20.57
CA ASP A 77 27.77 14.20 -20.70
C ASP A 77 27.31 14.76 -22.06
N ASP A 78 26.81 13.93 -22.97
CA ASP A 78 26.34 14.37 -24.29
C ASP A 78 24.88 14.85 -24.25
N VAL A 79 24.70 16.09 -23.81
CA VAL A 79 23.39 16.76 -23.74
C VAL A 79 22.75 16.99 -25.11
N SER A 80 23.50 16.87 -26.21
CA SER A 80 22.96 17.07 -27.57
C SER A 80 21.95 15.97 -27.96
N GLN A 81 22.02 14.80 -27.32
CA GLN A 81 21.18 13.64 -27.62
C GLN A 81 19.90 13.60 -26.79
N MET A 82 19.72 14.48 -25.81
CA MET A 82 18.55 14.50 -24.93
C MET A 82 17.21 14.54 -25.68
N PRO A 83 17.02 15.37 -26.73
CA PRO A 83 15.75 15.38 -27.48
C PRO A 83 15.44 14.02 -28.11
N LYS A 84 16.46 13.39 -28.71
CA LYS A 84 16.32 12.07 -29.34
C LYS A 84 15.96 10.99 -28.31
N LEU A 85 16.53 11.06 -27.11
CA LEU A 85 16.23 10.12 -26.02
C LEU A 85 14.79 10.31 -25.51
N LEU A 86 14.30 11.54 -25.43
CA LEU A 86 12.90 11.84 -25.09
C LEU A 86 11.94 11.26 -26.12
N ASP A 87 12.16 11.57 -27.41
CA ASP A 87 11.33 11.07 -28.51
C ASP A 87 11.23 9.53 -28.49
N ARG A 88 12.33 8.87 -28.13
CA ARG A 88 12.39 7.41 -28.03
C ARG A 88 11.53 6.86 -26.88
N VAL A 89 11.63 7.45 -25.69
CA VAL A 89 10.82 7.03 -24.54
C VAL A 89 9.34 7.31 -24.77
N GLU A 90 9.01 8.43 -25.41
CA GLU A 90 7.63 8.78 -25.74
C GLU A 90 7.02 7.84 -26.80
N ALA A 91 7.84 7.32 -27.72
CA ALA A 91 7.43 6.35 -28.73
C ALA A 91 7.49 4.88 -28.25
N ASP A 92 7.98 4.60 -27.05
CA ASP A 92 8.15 3.24 -26.54
C ASP A 92 6.86 2.71 -25.89
N ASP A 93 6.02 2.08 -26.71
CA ASP A 93 4.77 1.45 -26.27
C ASP A 93 4.99 0.37 -25.20
N SER A 94 6.18 -0.24 -25.11
CA SER A 94 6.49 -1.30 -24.14
C SER A 94 6.45 -0.80 -22.69
N LEU A 95 6.62 0.50 -22.47
CA LEU A 95 6.58 1.14 -21.15
C LEU A 95 5.15 1.37 -20.65
N THR A 96 4.15 1.33 -21.54
CA THR A 96 2.76 1.67 -21.20
C THR A 96 2.20 0.75 -20.12
N GLU A 97 2.29 -0.57 -20.28
CA GLU A 97 1.74 -1.52 -19.30
C GLU A 97 2.47 -1.47 -17.93
N PRO A 98 3.82 -1.40 -17.87
CA PRO A 98 4.55 -1.17 -16.64
C PRO A 98 4.17 0.15 -15.93
N ILE A 99 4.07 1.26 -16.67
CA ILE A 99 3.67 2.56 -16.11
C ILE A 99 2.24 2.49 -15.56
N ASP A 100 1.32 1.92 -16.32
CA ASP A 100 -0.07 1.75 -15.88
C ASP A 100 -0.17 0.87 -14.64
N ARG A 101 0.66 -0.18 -14.55
CA ARG A 101 0.75 -1.03 -13.36
C ARG A 101 1.21 -0.24 -12.14
N VAL A 102 2.27 0.55 -12.27
CA VAL A 102 2.77 1.42 -11.19
C VAL A 102 1.70 2.44 -10.78
N ALA A 103 1.02 3.06 -11.75
CA ALA A 103 -0.06 4.00 -11.47
C ALA A 103 -1.20 3.35 -10.68
N ARG A 104 -1.63 2.13 -11.05
CA ARG A 104 -2.64 1.37 -10.30
C ARG A 104 -2.22 1.07 -8.86
N CYS A 105 -0.97 0.65 -8.66
CA CYS A 105 -0.42 0.42 -7.31
C CYS A 105 -0.37 1.72 -6.50
N ALA A 106 0.06 2.82 -7.11
CA ALA A 106 0.08 4.15 -6.49
C ALA A 106 -1.34 4.63 -6.11
N PHE A 107 -2.35 4.38 -6.95
CA PHE A 107 -3.73 4.70 -6.58
C PHE A 107 -4.23 3.86 -5.42
N ALA A 108 -3.91 2.57 -5.39
CA ALA A 108 -4.31 1.69 -4.30
C ALA A 108 -3.62 2.07 -2.97
N SER A 109 -2.35 2.50 -2.99
CA SER A 109 -1.61 2.93 -1.80
C SER A 109 -2.14 4.23 -1.19
N LEU A 110 -2.97 5.00 -1.91
CA LEU A 110 -3.70 6.14 -1.33
C LEU A 110 -4.83 5.72 -0.40
N PHE A 111 -5.20 4.44 -0.38
CA PHE A 111 -6.22 3.90 0.51
C PHE A 111 -5.57 3.05 1.59
N HIS A 112 -6.18 3.05 2.78
CA HIS A 112 -5.76 2.21 3.90
C HIS A 112 -6.99 1.74 4.69
N PHE A 113 -6.80 0.72 5.52
CA PHE A 113 -7.87 0.11 6.31
C PHE A 113 -7.61 0.23 7.81
N GLU A 114 -8.61 0.76 8.52
CA GLU A 114 -8.61 0.87 9.98
C GLU A 114 -9.71 0.01 10.60
N LEU A 115 -9.41 -0.60 11.75
CA LEU A 115 -10.40 -1.33 12.53
C LEU A 115 -11.18 -0.32 13.36
N SER A 116 -12.51 -0.49 13.42
CA SER A 116 -13.36 0.35 14.27
C SER A 116 -13.19 0.05 15.78
N GLY A 117 -12.48 -1.02 16.12
CA GLY A 117 -12.31 -1.52 17.47
C GLY A 117 -11.82 -2.97 17.45
N MET A 118 -11.69 -3.58 18.64
CA MET A 118 -11.17 -4.95 18.75
C MET A 118 -12.05 -5.95 17.99
N PRO A 119 -11.47 -6.75 17.07
CA PRO A 119 -12.17 -7.80 16.37
C PRO A 119 -12.59 -8.91 17.34
N PHE A 120 -13.70 -9.58 17.07
CA PHE A 120 -14.13 -10.75 17.85
C PHE A 120 -14.00 -12.02 17.01
N ARG A 121 -13.66 -13.13 17.68
CA ARG A 121 -13.45 -14.42 17.02
C ARG A 121 -14.70 -15.29 17.18
N ARG A 122 -15.23 -15.83 16.08
CA ARG A 122 -16.37 -16.78 16.06
C ARG A 122 -16.10 -17.83 15.00
N ASN A 123 -16.29 -19.12 15.34
CA ASN A 123 -16.11 -20.25 14.43
C ASN A 123 -14.75 -20.22 13.69
N GLY A 124 -13.68 -19.87 14.41
CA GLY A 124 -12.32 -19.80 13.84
C GLY A 124 -12.04 -18.58 12.95
N LYS A 125 -13.00 -17.69 12.75
CA LYS A 125 -12.87 -16.48 11.93
C LYS A 125 -12.90 -15.22 12.77
N TYR A 126 -12.25 -14.16 12.30
CA TYR A 126 -12.40 -12.82 12.84
C TYR A 126 -13.55 -12.09 12.16
N LEU A 127 -14.35 -11.43 12.97
CA LEU A 127 -15.43 -10.56 12.52
C LEU A 127 -15.28 -9.19 13.17
N GLY A 128 -15.73 -8.19 12.44
CA GLY A 128 -15.75 -6.83 12.97
C GLY A 128 -16.22 -5.81 11.96
N VAL A 129 -15.98 -4.57 12.34
CA VAL A 129 -16.26 -3.38 11.55
C VAL A 129 -14.95 -2.65 11.34
N GLY A 130 -14.75 -2.11 10.16
CA GLY A 130 -13.64 -1.22 9.88
C GLY A 130 -14.01 -0.17 8.84
N PHE A 131 -13.03 0.67 8.53
CA PHE A 131 -13.17 1.77 7.59
C PHE A 131 -12.04 1.69 6.57
N ILE A 132 -12.42 1.74 5.30
CA ILE A 132 -11.48 2.04 4.22
C ILE A 132 -11.45 3.56 4.08
N LEU A 133 -10.26 4.13 4.21
CA LEU A 133 -9.99 5.56 4.24
C LEU A 133 -9.10 5.93 3.05
N CYS A 134 -9.12 7.21 2.67
CA CYS A 134 -8.19 7.77 1.69
C CYS A 134 -7.25 8.76 2.37
N SER A 135 -5.96 8.69 2.04
CA SER A 135 -4.91 9.56 2.58
C SER A 135 -4.99 10.99 2.03
N ILE A 136 -5.62 11.19 0.86
CA ILE A 136 -5.85 12.53 0.32
C ILE A 136 -7.08 13.13 1.03
N PRO A 137 -6.95 14.27 1.72
CA PRO A 137 -8.06 14.92 2.37
C PRO A 137 -8.95 15.65 1.36
N ARG A 138 -10.24 15.82 1.66
CA ARG A 138 -11.20 16.47 0.75
C ARG A 138 -10.80 17.89 0.35
N VAL A 139 -10.10 18.60 1.23
CA VAL A 139 -9.65 19.98 0.99
C VAL A 139 -8.60 20.08 -0.12
N ASP A 140 -7.94 18.96 -0.44
CA ASP A 140 -6.94 18.91 -1.49
C ASP A 140 -7.60 18.80 -2.88
N PRO A 141 -7.20 19.63 -3.88
CA PRO A 141 -7.71 19.53 -5.25
C PRO A 141 -7.54 18.13 -5.87
N ALA A 142 -6.47 17.41 -5.53
CA ALA A 142 -6.19 16.07 -6.00
C ALA A 142 -7.29 15.07 -5.59
N PHE A 143 -8.03 15.34 -4.50
CA PHE A 143 -9.17 14.53 -4.09
C PHE A 143 -10.20 14.43 -5.20
N LYS A 144 -10.67 15.57 -5.72
CA LYS A 144 -11.71 15.57 -6.77
C LYS A 144 -11.22 14.86 -8.02
N SER A 145 -9.97 15.08 -8.41
CA SER A 145 -9.36 14.43 -9.58
C SER A 145 -9.30 12.92 -9.41
N LEU A 146 -8.85 12.43 -8.25
CA LEU A 146 -8.79 11.01 -7.92
C LEU A 146 -10.18 10.34 -8.01
N PHE A 147 -11.17 10.86 -7.31
CA PHE A 147 -12.51 10.24 -7.29
C PHE A 147 -13.22 10.33 -8.65
N THR A 148 -12.96 11.39 -9.42
CA THR A 148 -13.45 11.51 -10.80
C THR A 148 -12.86 10.41 -11.68
N ARG A 149 -11.54 10.17 -11.57
CA ARG A 149 -10.84 9.12 -12.31
C ARG A 149 -11.33 7.73 -11.91
N LEU A 150 -11.42 7.44 -10.61
CA LEU A 150 -11.94 6.17 -10.09
C LEU A 150 -13.37 5.89 -10.57
N ALA A 151 -14.21 6.93 -10.69
CA ALA A 151 -15.55 6.79 -11.25
C ALA A 151 -15.53 6.51 -12.76
N ALA A 152 -14.71 7.23 -13.53
CA ALA A 152 -14.59 7.05 -14.97
C ALA A 152 -14.08 5.65 -15.34
N GLU A 153 -13.09 5.16 -14.60
CA GLU A 153 -12.49 3.83 -14.76
C GLU A 153 -13.29 2.71 -14.05
N ARG A 154 -14.50 3.03 -13.55
CA ARG A 154 -15.41 2.10 -12.85
C ARG A 154 -14.68 1.24 -11.80
N ALA A 155 -13.81 1.89 -11.02
CA ALA A 155 -12.99 1.19 -10.05
C ALA A 155 -13.86 0.46 -9.00
N GLN A 156 -13.41 -0.69 -8.54
CA GLN A 156 -14.12 -1.54 -7.60
C GLN A 156 -13.19 -2.00 -6.48
N LEU A 157 -13.70 -1.94 -5.25
CA LEU A 157 -13.01 -2.47 -4.09
C LEU A 157 -13.43 -3.92 -3.87
N TYR A 158 -12.46 -4.76 -3.49
CA TYR A 158 -12.69 -6.15 -3.11
C TYR A 158 -12.18 -6.38 -1.70
N VAL A 159 -12.96 -7.07 -0.88
CA VAL A 159 -12.57 -7.50 0.47
C VAL A 159 -12.52 -9.02 0.44
N ASN A 160 -11.35 -9.61 0.68
CA ASN A 160 -11.10 -11.05 0.59
C ASN A 160 -11.58 -11.65 -0.74
N GLY A 161 -11.35 -10.93 -1.84
CA GLY A 161 -11.77 -11.32 -3.18
C GLY A 161 -13.25 -11.11 -3.49
N GLN A 162 -14.05 -10.61 -2.54
CA GLN A 162 -15.48 -10.32 -2.76
C GLN A 162 -15.70 -8.84 -3.06
N PRO A 163 -16.39 -8.50 -4.16
CA PRO A 163 -16.64 -7.10 -4.51
C PRO A 163 -17.53 -6.42 -3.49
N ILE A 164 -17.20 -5.18 -3.12
CA ILE A 164 -18.07 -4.34 -2.30
C ILE A 164 -18.64 -3.20 -3.13
N SER A 165 -19.89 -2.85 -2.86
CA SER A 165 -20.50 -1.67 -3.47
C SER A 165 -19.78 -0.42 -2.98
N CYS A 166 -19.15 0.30 -3.91
CA CYS A 166 -18.49 1.57 -3.69
C CYS A 166 -18.90 2.54 -4.81
N THR A 167 -19.48 3.65 -4.43
CA THR A 167 -19.82 4.73 -5.36
C THR A 167 -18.92 5.93 -5.09
N TRP A 168 -18.00 6.22 -6.02
CA TRP A 168 -16.95 7.22 -5.84
C TRP A 168 -17.48 8.68 -5.85
N ASN A 169 -18.57 8.96 -6.58
CA ASN A 169 -19.04 10.34 -6.82
C ASN A 169 -20.22 10.82 -5.96
N ASN A 170 -20.98 9.93 -5.30
CA ASN A 170 -22.29 10.31 -4.72
C ASN A 170 -22.24 10.71 -3.23
N GLY A 171 -21.04 10.96 -2.68
CA GLY A 171 -20.86 11.41 -1.30
C GLY A 171 -21.28 10.44 -0.20
N ARG A 172 -21.81 9.23 -0.52
CA ARG A 172 -22.28 8.25 0.48
C ARG A 172 -21.18 7.71 1.38
N HIS A 173 -19.94 7.74 0.91
CA HIS A 173 -18.77 7.22 1.62
C HIS A 173 -17.91 8.37 2.11
N ARG A 174 -18.52 9.27 2.89
CA ARG A 174 -17.86 10.45 3.45
C ARG A 174 -18.01 10.51 4.96
N ASP A 175 -16.96 10.96 5.63
CA ASP A 175 -17.01 11.32 7.04
C ASP A 175 -17.65 12.70 7.26
N LYS A 176 -17.68 13.17 8.51
CA LYS A 176 -18.21 14.49 8.88
C LYS A 176 -17.46 15.66 8.22
N ASN A 177 -16.20 15.44 7.85
CA ASN A 177 -15.34 16.43 7.22
C ASN A 177 -15.41 16.34 5.68
N GLY A 178 -16.12 15.33 5.16
CA GLY A 178 -16.27 15.04 3.75
C GLY A 178 -15.13 14.22 3.16
N ASN A 179 -14.16 13.76 3.96
CA ASN A 179 -13.11 12.85 3.50
C ASN A 179 -13.71 11.50 3.15
N PHE A 180 -13.06 10.75 2.27
CA PHE A 180 -13.51 9.41 1.94
C PHE A 180 -13.43 8.48 3.15
N CYS A 181 -14.56 7.89 3.50
CA CYS A 181 -14.68 6.94 4.60
C CYS A 181 -15.74 5.90 4.24
N ARG A 182 -15.29 4.70 3.88
CA ARG A 182 -16.15 3.56 3.59
C ARG A 182 -16.15 2.59 4.75
N ARG A 183 -17.24 2.60 5.52
CA ARG A 183 -17.49 1.58 6.55
C ARG A 183 -17.77 0.23 5.88
N ILE A 184 -17.09 -0.82 6.35
CA ILE A 184 -17.30 -2.21 5.95
C ILE A 184 -17.49 -3.11 7.17
N GLN A 185 -18.29 -4.16 7.00
CA GLN A 185 -18.26 -5.33 7.87
C GLN A 185 -17.39 -6.37 7.18
N TYR A 186 -16.51 -7.01 7.94
CA TYR A 186 -15.65 -8.06 7.41
C TYR A 186 -15.82 -9.33 8.23
N GLU A 187 -15.69 -10.45 7.53
CA GLU A 187 -15.52 -11.78 8.09
C GLU A 187 -14.32 -12.38 7.37
N THR A 188 -13.29 -12.76 8.13
CA THR A 188 -12.05 -13.26 7.54
C THR A 188 -11.41 -14.34 8.40
N GLY A 189 -10.48 -15.10 7.81
CA GLY A 189 -9.58 -16.00 8.54
C GLY A 189 -8.60 -15.19 9.40
N GLU A 190 -7.32 -15.55 9.42
CA GLU A 190 -6.32 -14.80 10.19
C GLU A 190 -5.94 -13.45 9.54
N GLN A 191 -6.02 -13.36 8.21
CA GLN A 191 -5.57 -12.21 7.42
C GLN A 191 -6.75 -11.52 6.74
N ILE A 192 -6.70 -10.20 6.61
CA ILE A 192 -7.60 -9.45 5.73
C ILE A 192 -6.84 -8.98 4.48
N SER A 193 -7.50 -9.07 3.34
CA SER A 193 -7.00 -8.57 2.05
C SER A 193 -8.02 -7.62 1.47
N ILE A 194 -7.58 -6.42 1.09
CA ILE A 194 -8.42 -5.46 0.36
C ILE A 194 -7.64 -5.01 -0.86
N THR A 195 -8.30 -5.05 -2.02
CA THR A 195 -7.72 -4.63 -3.30
C THR A 195 -8.60 -3.62 -4.00
N LEU A 196 -7.96 -2.75 -4.78
CA LEU A 196 -8.59 -1.82 -5.72
C LEU A 196 -8.36 -2.34 -7.13
N CYS A 197 -9.44 -2.56 -7.87
CA CYS A 197 -9.42 -2.96 -9.27
C CYS A 197 -9.99 -1.84 -10.13
N MET A 198 -9.37 -1.56 -11.28
CA MET A 198 -9.86 -0.59 -12.26
C MET A 198 -10.40 -1.35 -13.46
N SER A 199 -11.63 -1.02 -13.89
CA SER A 199 -12.30 -1.73 -14.98
C SER A 199 -11.58 -1.47 -16.30
N GLY A 200 -11.43 -2.51 -17.12
CA GLY A 200 -10.70 -2.44 -18.40
C GLY A 200 -9.33 -3.13 -18.39
N THR A 201 -8.97 -3.83 -17.31
CA THR A 201 -7.69 -4.55 -17.20
C THR A 201 -7.92 -6.04 -16.90
N SER A 202 -7.10 -6.92 -17.49
CA SER A 202 -7.04 -8.35 -17.15
C SER A 202 -6.22 -8.64 -15.88
N ALA A 203 -5.58 -7.59 -15.33
CA ALA A 203 -4.67 -7.69 -14.21
C ALA A 203 -5.40 -7.87 -12.87
N PRO A 204 -4.80 -8.59 -11.90
CA PRO A 204 -5.32 -8.66 -10.54
C PRO A 204 -5.32 -7.27 -9.90
N GLY A 205 -6.33 -6.99 -9.07
CA GLY A 205 -6.42 -5.72 -8.33
C GLY A 205 -5.20 -5.48 -7.44
N SER A 206 -4.85 -4.22 -7.24
CA SER A 206 -3.71 -3.81 -6.41
C SER A 206 -4.11 -3.73 -4.94
N HIS A 207 -3.26 -4.21 -4.03
CA HIS A 207 -3.53 -4.10 -2.60
C HIS A 207 -3.50 -2.64 -2.14
N ILE A 208 -4.41 -2.30 -1.24
CA ILE A 208 -4.35 -1.00 -0.54
C ILE A 208 -3.24 -1.03 0.53
N SER A 209 -2.85 0.14 1.02
CA SER A 209 -1.73 0.31 1.94
C SER A 209 -1.80 -0.61 3.16
N GLY A 210 -0.67 -1.23 3.48
CA GLY A 210 -0.49 -2.10 4.64
C GLY A 210 -1.17 -3.48 4.54
N LEU A 211 -1.76 -3.85 3.40
CA LEU A 211 -2.45 -5.13 3.19
C LEU A 211 -1.76 -6.01 2.12
N PRO A 212 -1.96 -7.34 2.16
CA PRO A 212 -2.76 -8.08 3.13
C PRO A 212 -2.05 -8.20 4.49
N SER A 213 -2.81 -8.20 5.60
CA SER A 213 -2.24 -8.19 6.95
C SER A 213 -3.06 -8.98 7.95
N ALA A 214 -2.37 -9.61 8.91
CA ALA A 214 -3.02 -10.36 9.97
C ALA A 214 -3.86 -9.40 10.83
N ILE A 215 -5.09 -9.80 11.14
CA ILE A 215 -6.03 -8.98 11.92
C ILE A 215 -5.43 -8.58 13.28
N VAL A 216 -4.69 -9.50 13.91
CA VAL A 216 -3.99 -9.25 15.19
C VAL A 216 -2.87 -8.22 15.06
N VAL A 217 -2.18 -8.18 13.92
CA VAL A 217 -1.12 -7.20 13.63
C VAL A 217 -1.75 -5.82 13.43
N LEU A 218 -2.84 -5.73 12.67
CA LEU A 218 -3.60 -4.49 12.51
C LEU A 218 -4.12 -3.96 13.84
N ALA A 219 -4.71 -4.82 14.67
CA ALA A 219 -5.21 -4.44 16.00
C ALA A 219 -4.08 -3.92 16.91
N SER A 220 -2.92 -4.58 16.86
CA SER A 220 -1.76 -4.18 17.67
C SER A 220 -1.17 -2.84 17.21
N ALA A 221 -0.98 -2.67 15.90
CA ALA A 221 -0.37 -1.44 15.38
C ALA A 221 -1.33 -0.23 15.42
N GLN A 222 -2.64 -0.44 15.53
CA GLN A 222 -3.63 0.59 15.88
C GLN A 222 -3.74 0.85 17.39
N GLY A 223 -3.03 0.08 18.23
CA GLY A 223 -3.07 0.22 19.67
C GLY A 223 -4.39 -0.27 20.32
N LEU A 224 -5.20 -1.06 19.61
CA LEU A 224 -6.49 -1.53 20.11
C LEU A 224 -6.37 -2.55 21.25
N ASN A 225 -5.19 -3.16 21.38
CA ASN A 225 -4.81 -4.03 22.49
C ASN A 225 -4.08 -3.29 23.63
N ALA A 226 -3.91 -1.96 23.56
CA ALA A 226 -3.32 -1.18 24.64
C ALA A 226 -4.30 -1.11 25.82
N TYR A 227 -3.93 -1.73 26.94
CA TYR A 227 -4.79 -1.81 28.13
C TYR A 227 -4.76 -0.53 28.98
N PHE A 228 -3.78 0.35 28.76
CA PHE A 228 -3.57 1.60 29.52
C PHE A 228 -3.03 2.69 28.57
N GLY A 229 -3.40 3.96 28.83
CA GLY A 229 -2.76 5.11 28.19
C GLY A 229 -3.45 5.70 26.95
N THR A 230 -4.62 5.20 26.52
CA THR A 230 -5.41 5.81 25.44
C THR A 230 -6.73 6.38 25.96
N SER A 231 -7.24 7.44 25.29
CA SER A 231 -8.50 8.12 25.70
C SER A 231 -9.73 7.21 25.66
N ASP A 232 -9.65 6.10 24.95
CA ASP A 232 -10.69 5.10 24.73
C ASP A 232 -10.52 3.82 25.58
N HIS A 233 -9.71 3.88 26.66
CA HIS A 233 -9.53 2.75 27.58
C HIS A 233 -10.87 2.12 27.99
N ARG A 234 -11.04 0.81 27.74
CA ARG A 234 -12.19 0.05 28.24
C ARG A 234 -11.78 -0.72 29.49
N LYS A 235 -12.47 -0.49 30.61
CA LYS A 235 -12.33 -1.29 31.83
C LYS A 235 -12.57 -2.77 31.49
N ARG A 236 -11.65 -3.63 31.93
CA ARG A 236 -11.72 -5.10 31.73
C ARG A 236 -13.09 -5.62 32.14
N LYS A 237 -13.81 -6.30 31.25
CA LYS A 237 -14.95 -7.14 31.63
C LYS A 237 -14.38 -8.32 32.40
N ARG A 238 -14.58 -8.36 33.71
CA ARG A 238 -14.25 -9.54 34.53
C ARG A 238 -15.09 -10.71 33.98
N ILE A 239 -14.42 -11.83 33.69
CA ILE A 239 -15.12 -13.10 33.44
C ILE A 239 -15.93 -13.38 34.70
N ALA A 240 -17.20 -13.76 34.50
CA ALA A 240 -18.25 -13.77 35.52
C ALA A 240 -17.82 -14.47 36.81
N ASP A 241 -18.19 -13.84 37.93
CA ASP A 241 -18.45 -14.53 39.19
C ASP A 241 -19.84 -15.19 38.99
N ASP A 242 -19.84 -16.36 38.34
CA ASP A 242 -20.99 -17.26 38.36
C ASP A 242 -20.74 -18.26 39.50
N ASP A 243 -21.71 -18.30 40.42
CA ASP A 243 -21.86 -19.18 41.57
C ASP A 243 -20.87 -19.07 42.74
N VAL A 244 -21.01 -18.01 43.54
CA VAL A 244 -21.22 -18.19 44.99
C VAL A 244 -22.28 -17.21 45.49
N ARG A 245 -23.45 -17.73 45.88
CA ARG A 245 -24.40 -17.01 46.73
C ARG A 245 -23.74 -16.74 48.10
N THR A 246 -22.98 -15.67 48.25
CA THR A 246 -22.61 -15.18 49.58
C THR A 246 -23.80 -14.41 50.16
N PRO A 247 -24.31 -14.78 51.36
CA PRO A 247 -25.40 -14.06 51.98
C PRO A 247 -24.95 -12.64 52.36
N LYS A 248 -25.72 -11.64 51.92
CA LYS A 248 -25.55 -10.24 52.32
C LYS A 248 -25.62 -10.15 53.85
N LYS A 249 -24.50 -9.84 54.51
CA LYS A 249 -24.53 -9.31 55.88
C LYS A 249 -25.22 -7.96 55.85
N LYS A 250 -26.43 -7.89 56.40
CA LYS A 250 -27.10 -6.62 56.72
C LYS A 250 -26.28 -5.94 57.81
N CYS A 251 -25.63 -4.82 57.47
CA CYS A 251 -25.24 -3.85 58.49
C CYS A 251 -26.49 -3.07 58.88
N LEU A 252 -27.05 -3.41 60.04
CA LEU A 252 -27.94 -2.52 60.78
C LEU A 252 -27.06 -1.42 61.38
N ILE A 253 -27.14 -0.21 60.83
CA ILE A 253 -26.74 0.98 61.58
C ILE A 253 -28.04 1.60 62.07
N GLY A 254 -28.40 1.23 63.30
CA GLY A 254 -29.42 1.94 64.06
C GLY A 254 -28.91 3.34 64.38
N GLY A 255 -29.77 4.33 64.17
CA GLY A 255 -29.54 5.66 64.70
C GLY A 255 -29.64 5.66 66.22
N PHE A 256 -28.88 6.55 66.85
CA PHE A 256 -29.23 7.10 68.16
C PHE A 256 -28.75 8.56 68.21
N GLN A 257 -29.72 9.45 68.43
CA GLN A 257 -29.52 10.81 68.88
C GLN A 257 -29.07 10.80 70.35
N ALA A 258 -28.19 11.73 70.69
CA ALA A 258 -28.25 12.55 71.90
C ALA A 258 -27.62 13.91 71.57
#